data_AF-A0A929DY87-F1
#
_entry.id   AF-A0A929DY87-F1
#
_cell.length_a   1.000
_cell.length_b   1.000
_cell.length_c   1.000
_cell.angle_alpha   90.00
_cell.angle_beta   90.00
_cell.angle_gamma   90.00
#
_symmetry.space_group_name_H-M   'P 1'
#
loop_
_entity.id
_entity.type
_entity.pdbx_description
1 polymer ?
#
loop_
_entity_poly.entity_id
_entity_poly.type
_entity_poly.pdbx_seq_one_letter_code
_entity_poly.pdbx_strand_id
1 'polypeptide(L)' 'EYEGLSLEKAYYVPPYNEEGRYIYNGFLVGGGLSQRVGIHNSVSFTILWDINEMTVSPYSNPIFRVGFNTFF' A
#
# COMPACT_ATOMS: atom_id res chain seq x y z
N GLU A 1 -7.72 4.63 2.87
CA GLU A 1 -7.32 3.27 3.26
C GLU A 1 -6.26 3.38 4.35
N TYR A 2 -6.33 2.53 5.38
CA TYR A 2 -5.29 2.44 6.40
C TYR A 2 -4.44 1.22 6.12
N GLU A 3 -3.13 1.41 5.95
CA GLU A 3 -2.19 0.33 5.70
C GLU A 3 -1.19 0.25 6.87
N GLY A 4 -1.33 -0.81 7.67
CA GLY A 4 -0.38 -1.15 8.72
C GLY A 4 0.60 -2.20 8.22
N LEU A 5 1.84 -1.82 7.96
CA LEU A 5 2.87 -2.71 7.42
C LEU A 5 3.96 -2.96 8.47
N SER A 6 4.26 -4.23 8.73
CA SER A 6 5.38 -4.62 9.59
C SER A 6 6.67 -4.64 8.77
N LEU A 7 7.45 -3.57 8.83
CA LEU A 7 8.75 -3.44 8.16
C LEU A 7 9.90 -3.84 9.08
N GLU A 8 11.00 -4.29 8.51
CA GLU A 8 12.23 -4.54 9.28
C GLU A 8 12.97 -3.23 9.54
N LYS A 9 13.27 -2.96 10.81
CA LYS A 9 13.99 -1.75 11.23
C LYS A 9 15.35 -1.61 10.56
N ALA A 10 16.07 -2.72 10.40
CA ALA A 10 17.41 -2.77 9.82
C ALA A 10 17.50 -2.11 8.42
N TYR A 11 16.42 -2.09 7.64
CA TYR A 11 16.42 -1.48 6.31
C TYR A 11 15.69 -0.14 6.25
N TYR A 12 14.69 0.06 7.10
CA TYR A 12 13.76 1.18 6.96
C TYR A 12 13.95 2.28 8.00
N VAL A 13 14.56 2.04 9.18
CA VAL A 13 14.62 3.03 10.27
C VAL A 13 16.04 3.19 10.81
N PRO A 14 16.62 4.42 10.82
CA PRO A 14 17.90 4.66 11.46
C PRO A 14 17.76 4.58 13.01
N PRO A 15 18.72 3.97 13.72
CA PRO A 15 19.94 3.35 13.20
C PRO A 15 19.67 1.97 12.58
N TYR A 16 20.06 1.82 11.31
CA TYR A 16 19.87 0.64 10.43
C TYR A 16 20.57 -0.65 10.92
N ASN A 17 21.09 -0.66 12.15
CA ASN A 17 21.79 -1.76 12.78
C ASN A 17 20.96 -2.41 13.92
N GLU A 18 19.74 -1.92 14.18
CA GLU A 18 18.83 -2.54 15.13
C GLU A 18 17.97 -3.62 14.46
N GLU A 19 18.12 -4.86 14.93
CA GLU A 19 17.19 -5.94 14.61
C GLU A 19 15.85 -5.68 15.32
N GLY A 20 14.76 -5.65 14.56
CA GLY A 20 13.44 -5.42 15.11
C GLY A 20 12.39 -5.15 14.03
N ARG A 21 11.12 -5.22 14.42
CA ARG A 21 9.98 -4.88 13.56
C ARG A 21 9.49 -3.49 13.88
N TYR A 22 9.37 -2.65 12.86
CA TYR A 22 8.72 -1.35 12.93
C TYR A 22 7.36 -1.45 12.24
N ILE A 23 6.30 -1.04 12.94
CA ILE A 23 4.97 -0.96 12.35
C ILE A 23 4.86 0.40 11.68
N TYR A 24 4.94 0.40 10.36
CA TYR A 24 4.63 1.53 9.51
C TYR A 24 3.12 1.70 9.44
N ASN A 25 2.64 2.92 9.65
CA ASN A 25 1.23 3.27 9.57
C ASN A 25 1.06 4.32 8.47
N GLY A 26 0.73 3.85 7.26
CA GLY A 26 0.49 4.68 6.10
C GLY A 26 -0.98 5.08 6.01
N PHE A 27 -1.25 6.37 5.85
CA PHE A 27 -2.59 6.87 5.57
C PHE A 27 -2.69 7.13 4.07
N LEU A 28 -3.30 6.17 3.38
CA LEU A 28 -3.45 6.22 1.94
C LEU A 28 -4.80 6.87 1.60
N VAL A 29 -4.76 8.02 0.93
CA VAL A 29 -5.95 8.70 0.43
C VAL A 29 -5.97 8.59 -1.08
N GLY A 30 -7.08 8.14 -1.64
CA GLY A 30 -7.17 7.96 -3.07
C GLY A 30 -8.52 7.47 -3.52
N GLY A 31 -8.65 7.36 -4.84
CA GLY A 31 -9.86 6.94 -5.50
C GLY A 31 -9.56 5.83 -6.50
N GLY A 32 -10.50 4.90 -6.63
CA GLY A 32 -10.39 3.82 -7.60
C GLY A 32 -11.69 3.60 -8.35
N LEU A 33 -11.55 3.09 -9.56
CA LEU A 33 -12.64 2.63 -10.40
C LEU A 33 -12.60 1.10 -10.42
N SER A 34 -13.70 0.47 -9.99
CA SER A 34 -13.90 -0.95 -10.19
C SER A 34 -14.86 -1.15 -11.34
N GLN A 35 -14.38 -1.81 -12.39
CA GLN A 35 -15.19 -2.20 -13.53
C GLN A 35 -15.44 -3.71 -13.46
N ARG A 36 -16.72 -4.08 -13.44
CA ARG A 36 -17.12 -5.48 -13.60
C ARG A 36 -16.95 -5.86 -15.07
N VAL A 37 -15.97 -6.71 -15.36
CA VAL A 37 -15.66 -7.15 -16.73
C VAL A 37 -16.47 -8.39 -17.10
N GLY A 38 -16.97 -9.16 -16.13
CA GLY A 38 -17.85 -10.31 -16.38
C GLY A 38 -18.74 -10.70 -15.20
N ILE A 39 -19.49 -11.78 -15.37
CA ILE A 39 -20.38 -12.31 -14.31
C ILE A 39 -19.58 -12.71 -13.07
N HIS A 40 -18.41 -13.31 -13.28
CA HIS A 40 -17.55 -13.84 -12.20
C HIS A 40 -16.24 -13.07 -12.00
N ASN A 41 -16.01 -11.99 -12.77
CA ASN A 41 -14.74 -11.27 -12.73
C ASN A 41 -14.96 -9.76 -12.60
N SER A 42 -14.18 -9.11 -11.75
CA SER A 42 -14.06 -7.66 -11.70
C SER A 42 -12.60 -7.23 -11.70
N VAL A 43 -12.34 -6.10 -12.36
CA VAL A 43 -11.04 -5.44 -12.35
C VAL A 43 -11.20 -4.16 -11.54
N SER A 44 -10.30 -3.92 -10.60
CA SER A 44 -10.24 -2.66 -9.86
C SER A 44 -8.94 -1.94 -10.19
N PHE A 45 -9.04 -0.65 -10.48
CA PHE A 45 -7.90 0.24 -10.66
C PHE A 45 -8.01 1.36 -9.63
N THR A 46 -7.03 1.48 -8.73
CA THR A 46 -7.04 2.47 -7.65
C THR A 46 -5.75 3.27 -7.68
N ILE A 47 -5.89 4.59 -7.62
CA ILE A 47 -4.76 5.50 -7.44
C ILE A 47 -4.81 5.99 -6.00
N LEU A 48 -3.72 5.78 -5.27
CA LEU A 48 -3.58 6.10 -3.85
C LEU A 48 -2.39 7.06 -3.68
N TRP A 49 -2.55 8.05 -2.82
CA TRP A 49 -1.49 8.93 -2.36
C TRP A 49 -1.33 8.76 -0.86
N ASP A 50 -0.10 8.53 -0.39
CA ASP A 50 0.22 8.55 1.03
C ASP A 50 0.37 9.99 1.50
N ILE A 51 -0.55 10.45 2.35
CA ILE A 51 -0.49 11.81 2.91
C ILE A 51 0.45 11.93 4.11
N ASN A 52 0.92 10.80 4.63
CA ASN A 52 1.84 10.72 5.77
C ASN A 52 3.19 10.12 5.32
N GLU A 53 3.65 10.52 4.14
CA GLU A 53 4.93 10.10 3.57
C GLU A 53 6.06 10.53 4.52
N MET A 54 6.66 9.55 5.19
CA MET A 54 7.88 9.72 5.97
C MET A 54 9.08 9.29 5.11
N THR A 55 10.29 9.74 5.43
CA THR A 55 11.52 9.31 4.73
C THR A 55 11.73 7.79 4.73
N VAL A 56 11.02 7.08 5.61
CA VAL A 56 11.04 5.61 5.76
C VAL A 56 9.91 4.91 5.01
N SER A 57 9.06 5.65 4.30
CA SER A 57 7.93 5.10 3.56
C SER A 57 8.45 4.20 2.43
N PRO A 58 8.00 2.93 2.35
CA PRO A 58 8.50 1.97 1.37
C PRO A 58 8.01 2.26 -0.07
N TYR A 59 7.06 3.17 -0.22
CA TYR A 59 6.44 3.50 -1.50
C TYR A 59 6.68 4.96 -1.85
N SER A 60 7.05 5.21 -3.11
CA SER A 60 7.04 6.55 -3.69
C SER A 60 5.64 6.89 -4.18
N ASN A 61 5.12 8.03 -3.75
CA ASN A 61 3.84 8.53 -4.23
C ASN A 61 3.94 9.01 -5.69
N PRO A 62 2.91 8.79 -6.54
CA PRO A 62 1.65 8.07 -6.28
C PRO A 62 1.73 6.55 -6.40
N ILE A 63 0.89 5.85 -5.64
CA ILE A 63 0.75 4.39 -5.68
C ILE A 63 -0.38 4.00 -6.64
N PHE A 64 -0.06 3.18 -7.64
CA PHE A 64 -1.03 2.60 -8.55
C PHE A 64 -1.31 1.14 -8.17
N ARG A 65 -2.58 0.81 -7.88
CA ARG A 65 -3.00 -0.54 -7.50
C ARG A 65 -3.99 -1.10 -8.50
N VAL A 66 -3.72 -2.28 -9.02
CA VAL A 66 -4.62 -3.02 -9.92
C VAL A 66 -5.00 -4.34 -9.27
N GLY A 67 -6.29 -4.56 -9.06
CA GLY A 67 -6.85 -5.77 -8.48
C GLY A 67 -7.63 -6.56 -9.53
N PHE A 68 -7.40 -7.87 -9.57
CA PHE A 68 -8.22 -8.80 -10.35
C PHE A 68 -8.99 -9.66 -9.35
N ASN A 69 -10.30 -9.45 -9.26
CA ASN A 69 -11.16 -10.29 -8.44
C ASN A 69 -11.82 -11.30 -9.35
N THR A 70 -11.67 -12.56 -8.98
CA THR A 70 -12.38 -13.67 -9.62
C THR A 70 -13.16 -14.40 -8.53
N PHE A 71 -14.42 -14.66 -8.81
CA PHE A 71 -15.32 -15.39 -7.92
C PHE A 71 -15.51 -16.78 -8.53
N PHE A 72 -15.01 -17.80 -7.84
CA PHE A 72 -15.19 -19.22 -8.20
C PHE A 72 -16.33 -19.84 -7.40
#